data_AF-A0A0P9MZA1-F1
#
_entry.id   AF-A0A0P9MZA1-F1
#
_cell.length_a   1.000
_cell.length_b   1.000
_cell.length_c   1.000
_cell.angle_alpha   90.00
_cell.angle_beta   90.00
_cell.angle_gamma   90.00
#
_symmetry.space_group_name_H-M   'P 1'
#
loop_
_entity.id
_entity.type
_entity.pdbx_description
1 polymer ?
#
loop_
_entity_poly.entity_id
_entity_poly.type
_entity_poly.pdbx_seq_one_letter_code
_entity_poly.pdbx_strand_id
1 'polypeptide(L)'
;MTLKHRYWRITLYVLLILAGAALCAGLAMRQAQRHAMSEDAARAEGQLALYANTLHTLIERYRALPSVLALDPEIRAALNGPVTGEVQNALNLKLEKINSAAHSSTLELLDRHGLAIGASNWR
;
A
#
# COMPACT_ATOMS: atom_id res chain seq x y z
N MET A 1 -24.25 -74.18 -2.96
CA MET A 1 -23.36 -73.39 -2.07
C MET A 1 -22.41 -72.42 -2.81
N THR A 2 -22.38 -72.38 -4.14
CA THR A 2 -21.44 -71.57 -4.95
C THR A 2 -21.87 -70.13 -5.20
N LEU A 3 -23.19 -69.85 -5.26
CA LEU A 3 -23.69 -68.48 -5.46
C LEU A 3 -23.32 -67.53 -4.32
N LYS A 4 -23.38 -68.00 -3.06
CA LYS A 4 -23.08 -67.20 -1.86
C LYS A 4 -21.62 -66.68 -1.87
N HIS A 5 -20.68 -67.50 -2.33
CA HIS A 5 -19.28 -67.11 -2.51
C HIS A 5 -19.08 -66.07 -3.62
N ARG A 6 -19.87 -66.13 -4.70
CA ARG A 6 -19.75 -65.17 -5.81
C ARG A 6 -20.21 -63.76 -5.40
N TYR A 7 -21.32 -63.65 -4.67
CA TYR A 7 -21.78 -62.35 -4.15
C TYR A 7 -20.77 -61.75 -3.17
N TRP A 8 -20.20 -62.57 -2.28
CA TRP A 8 -19.25 -62.07 -1.28
C TRP A 8 -17.96 -61.52 -1.91
N ARG A 9 -17.46 -62.16 -2.99
CA ARG A 9 -16.31 -61.66 -3.75
C ARG A 9 -16.61 -60.34 -4.46
N ILE A 10 -17.81 -60.19 -5.05
CA ILE A 10 -18.23 -58.94 -5.71
C ILE A 10 -18.35 -57.81 -4.68
N THR A 11 -18.99 -58.06 -3.53
CA THR A 11 -19.08 -57.08 -2.44
C THR A 11 -17.70 -56.65 -1.95
N LEU A 12 -16.76 -57.59 -1.81
CA LEU A 12 -15.38 -57.28 -1.43
C LEU A 12 -14.69 -56.35 -2.44
N TYR A 13 -14.81 -56.63 -3.75
CA TYR A 13 -14.20 -55.79 -4.78
C TYR A 13 -14.81 -54.39 -4.84
N VAL A 14 -16.15 -54.28 -4.71
CA VAL A 14 -16.83 -52.97 -4.66
C VAL A 14 -16.35 -52.17 -3.44
N LEU A 15 -16.23 -52.80 -2.28
CA LEU A 15 -15.76 -52.14 -1.06
C LEU A 15 -14.30 -51.69 -1.19
N LEU A 16 -13.44 -52.50 -1.82
CA LEU A 16 -12.05 -52.15 -2.13
C LEU A 16 -11.95 -50.94 -3.07
N ILE A 17 -12.77 -50.90 -4.12
CA ILE A 17 -12.81 -49.78 -5.07
C ILE A 17 -13.27 -48.51 -4.36
N LEU A 18 -14.32 -48.57 -3.54
CA LEU A 18 -14.82 -47.43 -2.78
C LEU A 18 -13.78 -46.93 -1.76
N ALA A 19 -13.09 -47.84 -1.08
CA ALA A 19 -12.02 -47.49 -0.15
C ALA A 19 -10.84 -46.82 -0.88
N GLY A 20 -10.44 -47.35 -2.03
CA GLY A 20 -9.40 -46.76 -2.87
C GLY A 20 -9.77 -45.36 -3.37
N ALA A 21 -11.01 -45.19 -3.85
CA ALA A 21 -11.52 -43.89 -4.30
C ALA A 21 -11.55 -42.86 -3.16
N ALA A 22 -12.01 -43.26 -1.96
CA ALA A 22 -12.01 -42.40 -0.78
C ALA A 22 -10.59 -42.00 -0.35
N LEU A 23 -9.63 -42.92 -0.42
CA LEU A 23 -8.23 -42.65 -0.10
C LEU A 23 -7.61 -41.65 -1.09
N CYS A 24 -7.81 -41.86 -2.39
CA CYS A 24 -7.34 -40.96 -3.44
C CYS A 24 -7.97 -39.56 -3.30
N ALA A 25 -9.27 -39.48 -3.05
CA ALA A 25 -9.97 -38.21 -2.83
C ALA A 25 -9.43 -37.48 -1.59
N GLY A 26 -9.19 -38.21 -0.48
CA GLY A 26 -8.62 -37.64 0.74
C GLY A 26 -7.19 -37.11 0.54
N LEU A 27 -6.35 -37.83 -0.21
CA LEU A 27 -4.99 -37.39 -0.53
C LEU A 27 -4.99 -36.16 -1.45
N ALA A 28 -5.83 -36.16 -2.50
CA ALA A 28 -5.99 -35.04 -3.40
C ALA A 28 -6.47 -33.78 -2.65
N MET A 29 -7.44 -33.94 -1.74
CA MET A 29 -7.95 -32.84 -0.93
C MET A 29 -6.90 -32.25 0.01
N ARG A 30 -6.09 -33.10 0.67
CA ARG A 30 -4.98 -32.64 1.52
C ARG A 30 -3.91 -31.92 0.71
N GLN A 31 -3.60 -32.38 -0.49
CA GLN A 31 -2.61 -31.74 -1.37
C GLN A 31 -3.13 -30.39 -1.88
N ALA A 32 -4.39 -30.33 -2.29
CA ALA A 32 -5.05 -29.10 -2.72
C ALA A 32 -5.11 -28.06 -1.59
N GLN A 33 -5.41 -28.48 -0.35
CA GLN A 33 -5.40 -27.59 0.81
C GLN A 33 -4.01 -26.99 1.08
N ARG A 34 -2.94 -27.79 0.99
CA ARG A 34 -1.57 -27.30 1.19
C ARG A 34 -1.14 -26.32 0.10
N HIS A 35 -1.47 -26.60 -1.15
CA HIS A 35 -1.16 -25.70 -2.27
C HIS A 35 -1.95 -24.40 -2.20
N ALA A 36 -3.24 -24.45 -1.89
CA ALA A 36 -4.08 -23.27 -1.73
C ALA A 36 -3.53 -22.32 -0.65
N MET A 37 -3.15 -22.86 0.52
CA MET A 37 -2.58 -22.04 1.60
C MET A 37 -1.24 -21.37 1.22
N SER A 38 -0.36 -22.08 0.49
CA SER A 38 0.91 -21.50 0.04
C SER A 38 0.74 -20.42 -1.03
N GLU A 39 -0.22 -20.60 -1.94
CA GLU A 39 -0.52 -19.60 -2.96
C GLU A 39 -1.16 -18.35 -2.36
N ASP A 40 -2.08 -18.51 -1.41
CA ASP A 40 -2.73 -17.39 -0.73
C ASP A 40 -1.72 -16.58 0.09
N ALA A 41 -0.76 -17.23 0.75
CA ALA A 41 0.32 -16.55 1.47
C ALA A 41 1.22 -15.74 0.53
N ALA A 42 1.66 -16.33 -0.60
CA ALA A 42 2.49 -15.63 -1.58
C ALA A 42 1.76 -14.45 -2.23
N ARG A 43 0.45 -14.57 -2.48
CA ARG A 43 -0.39 -13.46 -2.97
C ARG A 43 -0.49 -12.33 -1.94
N ALA A 44 -0.67 -12.66 -0.66
CA ALA A 44 -0.74 -11.69 0.42
C ALA A 44 0.59 -10.92 0.59
N GLU A 45 1.74 -11.60 0.54
CA GLU A 45 3.06 -10.96 0.58
C GLU A 45 3.28 -10.01 -0.61
N GLY A 46 2.88 -10.43 -1.82
CA GLY A 46 2.94 -9.59 -3.01
C GLY A 46 2.10 -8.31 -2.88
N GLN A 47 0.88 -8.42 -2.35
CA GLN A 47 0.02 -7.26 -2.09
C GLN A 47 0.63 -6.31 -1.06
N LEU A 48 1.17 -6.83 0.05
CA LEU A 48 1.84 -6.03 1.07
C LEU A 48 3.06 -5.29 0.51
N ALA A 49 3.86 -5.93 -0.33
CA ALA A 49 4.99 -5.30 -1.00
C ALA A 49 4.56 -4.14 -1.92
N LEU A 50 3.45 -4.31 -2.66
CA LEU A 50 2.88 -3.25 -3.50
C LEU A 50 2.37 -2.06 -2.66
N TYR A 51 1.70 -2.32 -1.54
CA TYR A 51 1.28 -1.26 -0.62
C TYR A 51 2.46 -0.50 -0.03
N ALA A 52 3.49 -1.22 0.43
CA ALA A 52 4.71 -0.62 0.96
C ALA A 52 5.40 0.27 -0.07
N ASN A 53 5.52 -0.21 -1.33
CA ASN A 53 6.13 0.57 -2.41
C ASN A 53 5.30 1.82 -2.77
N THR A 54 3.97 1.68 -2.80
CA THR A 54 3.06 2.82 -3.04
C THR A 54 3.21 3.90 -1.97
N LEU A 55 3.23 3.50 -0.68
CA LEU A 55 3.44 4.42 0.43
C LEU A 55 4.83 5.08 0.35
N HIS A 56 5.88 4.31 0.06
CA HIS A 56 7.22 4.84 -0.06
C HIS A 56 7.33 5.87 -1.19
N THR A 57 6.74 5.58 -2.35
CA THR A 57 6.69 6.50 -3.49
C THR A 57 5.96 7.80 -3.15
N LEU A 58 4.83 7.71 -2.44
CA LEU A 58 4.09 8.89 -2.00
C LEU A 58 4.90 9.75 -1.03
N ILE A 59 5.62 9.13 -0.08
CA ILE A 59 6.48 9.85 0.88
C ILE A 59 7.63 10.55 0.16
N GLU A 60 8.35 9.83 -0.72
CA GLU A 60 9.52 10.38 -1.41
C GLU A 60 9.15 11.53 -2.35
N ARG A 61 7.95 11.50 -2.96
CA ARG A 61 7.44 12.61 -3.78
C ARG A 61 7.39 13.93 -3.01
N TYR A 62 6.99 13.91 -1.74
CA TYR A 62 6.87 15.12 -0.92
C TYR A 62 8.17 15.50 -0.19
N ARG A 63 9.07 14.54 0.02
CA ARG A 63 10.32 14.72 0.77
C ARG A 63 11.30 15.69 0.10
N ALA A 64 11.31 15.75 -1.23
CA ALA A 64 12.21 16.64 -1.97
C ALA A 64 11.81 18.13 -1.87
N LEU A 65 10.51 18.41 -1.65
CA LEU A 65 9.94 19.74 -1.80
C LEU A 65 10.51 20.76 -0.78
N PRO A 66 10.59 20.49 0.54
CA PRO A 66 11.18 21.43 1.49
C PRO A 66 12.64 21.78 1.17
N SER A 67 13.42 20.79 0.72
CA SER A 67 14.83 20.98 0.36
C SER A 67 15.00 21.90 -0.85
N VAL A 68 14.12 21.77 -1.84
CA VAL A 68 14.11 22.66 -3.02
C VAL A 68 13.66 24.07 -2.63
N LEU A 69 12.61 24.19 -1.81
CA LEU A 69 12.11 25.49 -1.33
C LEU A 69 13.12 26.23 -0.45
N ALA A 70 13.95 25.51 0.31
CA ALA A 70 15.02 26.11 1.10
C ALA A 70 16.10 26.82 0.25
N LEU A 71 16.21 26.47 -1.03
CA LEU A 71 17.15 27.10 -1.98
C LEU A 71 16.55 28.34 -2.67
N ASP A 72 15.24 28.57 -2.52
CA ASP A 72 14.55 29.67 -3.19
C ASP A 72 14.95 31.04 -2.57
N PRO A 73 15.54 31.96 -3.37
CA PRO A 73 16.00 33.24 -2.86
C PRO A 73 14.88 34.12 -2.27
N GLU A 74 13.66 34.05 -2.80
CA GLU A 74 12.53 34.85 -2.32
C GLU A 74 12.01 34.31 -0.99
N ILE A 75 11.95 32.98 -0.81
CA ILE A 75 11.61 32.35 0.47
C ILE A 75 12.65 32.73 1.53
N ARG A 76 13.94 32.71 1.18
CA ARG A 76 15.02 33.15 2.08
C ARG A 76 14.94 34.65 2.39
N ALA A 77 14.63 35.48 1.39
CA ALA A 77 14.47 36.92 1.59
C ALA A 77 13.29 37.25 2.52
N ALA A 78 12.16 36.54 2.37
CA ALA A 78 10.99 36.68 3.24
C ALA A 78 11.28 36.33 4.71
N LEU A 79 12.21 35.39 4.97
CA LEU A 79 12.65 35.02 6.32
C LEU A 79 13.71 35.95 6.92
N ASN A 80 14.44 36.71 6.08
CA ASN A 80 15.54 37.58 6.51
C ASN A 80 15.13 39.04 6.72
N GLY A 81 13.92 39.43 6.31
CA GLY A 81 13.39 40.80 6.41
C GLY A 81 12.11 40.88 7.25
N PRO A 82 11.62 42.10 7.52
CA PRO A 82 10.31 42.28 8.13
C PRO A 82 9.21 41.76 7.20
N VAL A 83 8.33 40.90 7.73
CA VAL A 83 7.18 40.38 6.98
C VAL A 83 6.08 41.44 6.96
N THR A 84 6.10 42.30 5.94
CA THR A 84 5.02 43.25 5.67
C THR A 84 3.83 42.53 5.04
N GLY A 85 2.64 43.16 5.04
CA GLY A 85 1.46 42.58 4.40
C GLY A 85 1.67 42.29 2.90
N GLU A 86 2.47 43.09 2.21
CA GLU A 86 2.83 42.86 0.80
C GLU A 86 3.71 41.61 0.63
N VAL A 87 4.73 41.45 1.49
CA VAL A 87 5.62 40.27 1.48
C VAL A 87 4.83 39.00 1.80
N GLN A 88 3.96 39.05 2.81
CA GLN A 88 3.10 37.94 3.18
C GLN A 88 2.15 37.55 2.05
N ASN A 89 1.52 38.52 1.38
CA ASN A 89 0.64 38.23 0.25
C ASN A 89 1.39 37.62 -0.94
N ALA A 90 2.57 38.14 -1.27
CA ALA A 90 3.43 37.58 -2.31
C ALA A 90 3.84 36.13 -1.98
N LEU A 91 4.20 35.88 -0.72
CA LEU A 91 4.53 34.55 -0.22
C LEU A 91 3.35 33.59 -0.30
N ASN A 92 2.15 34.02 0.11
CA ASN A 92 0.92 33.24 0.03
C ASN A 92 0.60 32.79 -1.41
N LEU A 93 0.63 33.73 -2.36
CA LEU A 93 0.41 33.43 -3.78
C LEU A 93 1.47 32.49 -4.36
N LYS A 94 2.73 32.65 -3.93
CA LYS A 94 3.83 31.77 -4.34
C LYS A 94 3.63 30.36 -3.79
N LEU A 95 3.34 30.21 -2.50
CA LEU A 95 3.08 28.91 -1.87
C LEU A 95 1.83 28.24 -2.46
N GLU A 96 0.78 28.99 -2.77
CA GLU A 96 -0.41 28.49 -3.49
C GLU A 96 -0.04 27.92 -4.86
N LYS A 97 0.77 28.65 -5.65
CA LYS A 97 1.24 28.20 -6.97
C LYS A 97 2.16 26.97 -6.89
N ILE A 98 3.01 26.89 -5.87
CA ILE A 98 3.89 25.74 -5.65
C ILE A 98 3.05 24.53 -5.20
N ASN A 99 2.07 24.75 -4.31
CA ASN A 99 1.21 23.70 -3.82
C ASN A 99 0.34 23.09 -4.93
N SER A 100 -0.10 23.90 -5.89
CA SER A 100 -0.87 23.41 -7.04
C SER A 100 -0.05 22.50 -7.96
N ALA A 101 1.27 22.70 -8.05
CA ALA A 101 2.18 21.82 -8.80
C ALA A 101 2.62 20.59 -7.98
N ALA A 102 2.83 20.75 -6.68
CA ALA A 102 3.26 19.68 -5.79
C ALA A 102 2.12 18.74 -5.37
N HIS A 103 0.87 19.19 -5.46
CA HIS A 103 -0.33 18.50 -4.98
C HIS A 103 -0.19 18.04 -3.52
N SER A 104 0.39 18.86 -2.65
CA SER A 104 0.36 18.65 -1.20
C SER A 104 -0.97 19.12 -0.61
N SER A 105 -1.28 18.64 0.59
CA SER A 105 -2.45 19.12 1.33
C SER A 105 -2.32 20.60 1.70
N THR A 106 -1.12 21.01 2.12
CA THR A 106 -0.79 22.41 2.40
C THR A 106 0.72 22.62 2.31
N LEU A 107 1.14 23.87 2.15
CA LEU A 107 2.50 24.37 2.26
C LEU A 107 2.48 25.61 3.13
N GLU A 108 3.23 25.55 4.22
CA GLU A 108 3.33 26.64 5.21
C GLU A 108 4.79 26.96 5.45
N LEU A 109 5.10 28.26 5.49
CA LEU A 109 6.42 28.76 5.84
C LEU A 109 6.38 29.31 7.27
N LEU A 110 7.21 28.74 8.13
CA LEU A 110 7.34 29.14 9.52
C LEU A 110 8.60 29.99 9.70
N ASP A 111 8.51 31.02 10.55
CA ASP A 111 9.69 31.75 11.01
C ASP A 111 10.48 30.96 12.08
N ARG A 112 11.59 31.53 12.54
CA ARG A 112 12.45 30.93 13.58
C ARG A 112 11.77 30.77 14.95
N HIS A 113 10.61 31.40 15.16
CA HIS A 113 9.80 31.32 16.37
C HIS A 113 8.64 30.33 16.24
N GLY A 114 8.46 29.71 15.07
CA GLY A 114 7.37 28.79 14.77
C GLY A 114 6.07 29.48 14.34
N LEU A 115 6.11 30.78 14.03
CA LEU A 115 4.95 31.51 13.52
C LEU A 115 4.82 31.32 12.01
N ALA A 116 3.62 31.00 11.54
CA ALA A 116 3.33 30.93 10.11
C ALA A 116 3.34 32.34 9.50
N ILE A 117 4.30 32.57 8.60
CA ILE A 117 4.46 33.85 7.89
C ILE A 117 3.87 33.82 6.47
N GLY A 118 3.55 32.63 5.96
CA GLY A 118 2.79 32.45 4.73
C GLY A 118 2.29 31.02 4.59
N ALA A 119 1.18 30.85 3.87
CA ALA A 119 0.50 29.57 3.70
C ALA A 119 -0.14 29.45 2.32
N SER A 120 -0.19 28.24 1.77
CA SER A 120 -0.91 27.97 0.51
C SER A 120 -2.44 28.01 0.67
N ASN A 121 -2.93 27.78 1.89
CA ASN A 121 -4.33 27.78 2.31
C ASN A 121 -4.69 29.07 3.09
N TRP A 122 -4.17 30.21 2.62
CA TRP A 122 -4.32 31.52 3.27
C TRP A 122 -5.73 32.14 3.18
N ARG A 123 -6.64 31.50 2.43
CA ARG A 123 -8.06 31.90 2.28
C ARG A 123 -8.93 30.97 3.11
#